data_AF-A0A444X3L4-F1
#
_entry.id   AF-A0A444X3L4-F1
#
_cell.length_a   1.000
_cell.length_b   1.000
_cell.length_c   1.000
_cell.angle_alpha   90.00
_cell.angle_beta   90.00
_cell.angle_gamma   90.00
#
_symmetry.space_group_name_H-M   'P 1'
#
loop_
_entity.id
_entity.type
_entity.pdbx_description
1 polymer ?
#
loop_
_entity_poly.entity_id
_entity_poly.type
_entity_poly.pdbx_seq_one_letter_code
_entity_poly.pdbx_strand_id
1 'polypeptide(L)'
;MKKKNRKRKKNVQQEEEEGKKESKSQHQTTVMEIKPGLSALVTGGASGIGKGLVLALAEKGVFITIVDYSEERGKEVASLVEKIHTKFHSKLEFPSVMFMKCDVSNSKPSTGDLAAAFEKHFLTYGGLDICITSAGIGNPIPFNKDQTDGTRSWRHTINVNLIAVIDSTRLAIKTMEAAKRPGVIINLGSASGLYPMYADPIYSGSKGGVVMFSRSLRLYKRQGIRINVLSPEFVETEMGLKIDPDFIHLMGGFVPMQMVVKGAFELITDEDKAGHCLWITNRRGMEYWPTPAEEAKYLARSSRLRRRSDFKAPAITLPESFEKIVVHTLTHDFRKATRIVRTPLRLPVKPNHVLVKIIYAGVNASDVNFSSGRYFGGKTSDVASRLPFDAGFEAVGIIAAVGDSVTDLKVGMPCGFMTFGGYAEFIMIPAKHALPVARPDPEVVAMLTSGLTASIALEKAGQMESGKVVLVTAAAGGTGQFAVQLAKLAGNTVVATCGGAAKAKLLKELGVDRVIDYRSEDIKSVYFITP
;
A
#
# COMPACT_ATOMS: atom_id res chain seq x y z
N MET A 1 -24.28 -38.91 33.41
CA MET A 1 -23.89 -37.64 32.75
C MET A 1 -22.38 -37.35 32.69
N LYS A 2 -21.53 -37.74 33.66
CA LYS A 2 -20.07 -37.45 33.63
C LYS A 2 -19.24 -38.17 32.53
N LYS A 3 -19.69 -39.33 32.01
CA LYS A 3 -18.98 -40.07 30.92
C LYS A 3 -19.19 -39.49 29.50
N LYS A 4 -20.37 -38.89 29.21
CA LYS A 4 -20.65 -38.25 27.90
C LYS A 4 -19.85 -36.94 27.70
N ASN A 5 -19.63 -36.16 28.76
CA ASN A 5 -18.82 -34.93 28.70
C ASN A 5 -17.31 -35.19 28.54
N ARG A 6 -16.79 -36.33 29.02
CA ARG A 6 -15.38 -36.70 28.79
C ARG A 6 -15.10 -37.17 27.35
N LYS A 7 -16.06 -37.85 26.69
CA LYS A 7 -15.94 -38.22 25.27
C LYS A 7 -16.01 -37.00 24.34
N ARG A 8 -16.90 -36.04 24.61
CA ARG A 8 -16.96 -34.78 23.83
C ARG A 8 -15.70 -33.93 23.96
N LYS A 9 -15.10 -33.83 25.15
CA LYS A 9 -13.84 -33.08 25.32
C LYS A 9 -12.64 -33.74 24.62
N LYS A 10 -12.58 -35.07 24.55
CA LYS A 10 -11.52 -35.78 23.81
C LYS A 10 -11.65 -35.62 22.30
N ASN A 11 -12.86 -35.68 21.75
CA ASN A 11 -13.08 -35.48 20.31
C ASN A 11 -12.75 -34.05 19.86
N VAL A 12 -13.10 -33.04 20.66
CA VAL A 12 -12.77 -31.63 20.35
C VAL A 12 -11.26 -31.37 20.42
N GLN A 13 -10.53 -31.99 21.36
CA GLN A 13 -9.07 -31.89 21.41
C GLN A 13 -8.38 -32.63 20.25
N GLN A 14 -8.94 -33.75 19.79
CA GLN A 14 -8.44 -34.47 18.62
C GLN A 14 -8.70 -33.69 17.32
N GLU A 15 -9.88 -33.08 17.17
CA GLU A 15 -10.22 -32.20 16.03
C GLU A 15 -9.40 -30.88 16.04
N GLU A 16 -9.05 -30.34 17.22
CA GLU A 16 -8.15 -29.18 17.35
C GLU A 16 -6.67 -29.52 17.07
N GLU A 17 -6.22 -30.75 17.35
CA GLU A 17 -4.87 -31.22 17.01
C GLU A 17 -4.76 -31.64 15.53
N GLU A 18 -5.79 -32.24 14.95
CA GLU A 18 -5.87 -32.53 13.52
C GLU A 18 -6.03 -31.24 12.70
N GLY A 19 -6.84 -30.28 13.15
CA GLY A 19 -6.95 -28.95 12.53
C GLY A 19 -5.66 -28.12 12.65
N LYS A 20 -4.86 -28.31 13.71
CA LYS A 20 -3.50 -27.71 13.83
C LYS A 20 -2.43 -28.43 13.02
N LYS A 21 -2.62 -29.71 12.69
CA LYS A 21 -1.76 -30.44 11.75
C LYS A 21 -2.11 -30.10 10.29
N GLU A 22 -3.39 -29.94 9.97
CA GLU A 22 -3.85 -29.47 8.65
C GLU A 22 -3.48 -27.99 8.41
N SER A 23 -3.56 -27.12 9.42
CA SER A 23 -3.14 -25.71 9.29
C SER A 23 -1.62 -25.51 9.26
N LYS A 24 -0.81 -26.54 9.56
CA LYS A 24 0.65 -26.52 9.46
C LYS A 24 1.18 -27.26 8.22
N SER A 25 0.30 -27.82 7.39
CA SER A 25 0.64 -28.66 6.23
C SER A 25 0.44 -27.98 4.87
N GLN A 26 0.07 -26.71 4.79
CA GLN A 26 -0.12 -26.02 3.51
C GLN A 26 0.48 -24.61 3.50
N HIS A 27 1.80 -24.55 3.46
CA HIS A 27 2.61 -23.54 2.75
C HIS A 27 4.01 -24.16 2.56
N GLN A 28 4.06 -25.30 1.86
CA GLN A 28 5.29 -25.72 1.21
C GLN A 28 5.41 -24.85 -0.04
N THR A 29 6.14 -23.75 0.05
CA THR A 29 6.56 -22.99 -1.13
C THR A 29 7.31 -23.95 -2.03
N THR A 30 6.73 -24.33 -3.17
CA THR A 30 7.45 -25.09 -4.17
C THR A 30 8.52 -24.17 -4.74
N VAL A 31 9.79 -24.55 -4.56
CA VAL A 31 10.95 -23.76 -4.98
C VAL A 31 11.45 -24.36 -6.28
N MET A 32 11.48 -23.56 -7.34
CA MET A 32 12.20 -23.95 -8.56
C MET A 32 13.69 -23.99 -8.25
N GLU A 33 14.34 -25.12 -8.48
CA GLU A 33 15.79 -25.26 -8.28
C GLU A 33 16.54 -24.87 -9.57
N ILE A 34 17.45 -23.89 -9.47
CA ILE A 34 18.35 -23.55 -10.57
C ILE A 34 19.45 -24.61 -10.61
N LYS A 35 19.32 -25.56 -11.54
CA LYS A 35 20.22 -26.70 -11.71
C LYS A 35 20.88 -26.71 -13.09
N PRO A 36 22.02 -27.40 -13.25
CA PRO A 36 22.64 -27.58 -14.55
C PRO A 36 21.67 -28.17 -15.59
N GLY A 37 21.73 -27.66 -16.81
CA GLY A 37 20.91 -28.12 -17.93
C GLY A 37 19.63 -27.33 -18.20
N LEU A 38 19.27 -26.36 -17.34
CA LEU A 38 18.29 -25.33 -17.70
C LEU A 38 18.86 -24.40 -18.79
N SER A 39 18.00 -23.73 -19.55
CA SER A 39 18.40 -22.75 -20.56
C SER A 39 17.93 -21.33 -20.22
N ALA A 40 18.78 -20.35 -20.48
CA ALA A 40 18.49 -18.94 -20.29
C ALA A 40 18.84 -18.08 -21.51
N LEU A 41 18.00 -17.09 -21.80
CA LEU A 41 18.27 -16.04 -22.81
C LEU A 41 18.31 -14.68 -22.12
N VAL A 42 19.42 -13.95 -22.28
CA VAL A 42 19.62 -12.65 -21.63
C VAL A 42 19.92 -11.57 -22.68
N THR A 43 19.04 -10.57 -22.80
CA THR A 43 19.31 -9.37 -23.62
C THR A 43 20.12 -8.35 -22.83
N GLY A 44 21.00 -7.62 -23.51
CA GLY A 44 21.98 -6.74 -22.84
C GLY A 44 23.01 -7.54 -22.02
N GLY A 45 23.23 -8.80 -22.40
CA GLY A 45 24.02 -9.75 -21.62
C GLY A 45 25.54 -9.53 -21.66
N ALA A 46 26.04 -8.59 -22.47
CA ALA A 46 27.47 -8.35 -22.63
C ALA A 46 28.05 -7.29 -21.68
N SER A 47 27.21 -6.55 -20.93
CA SER A 47 27.69 -5.49 -20.04
C SER A 47 26.82 -5.29 -18.80
N GLY A 48 27.35 -4.53 -17.83
CA GLY A 48 26.63 -4.10 -16.63
C GLY A 48 25.88 -5.21 -15.89
N ILE A 49 24.59 -4.97 -15.61
CA ILE A 49 23.71 -5.91 -14.91
C ILE A 49 23.52 -7.21 -15.71
N GLY A 50 23.34 -7.11 -17.04
CA GLY A 50 23.13 -8.29 -17.88
C GLY A 50 24.34 -9.23 -17.86
N LYS A 51 25.57 -8.71 -17.96
CA LYS A 51 26.81 -9.50 -17.78
C LYS A 51 26.87 -10.15 -16.40
N GLY A 52 26.55 -9.40 -15.35
CA GLY A 52 26.52 -9.94 -13.98
C GLY A 52 25.54 -11.11 -13.82
N LEU A 53 24.34 -11.00 -14.39
CA LEU A 53 23.32 -12.05 -14.36
C LEU A 53 23.70 -13.26 -15.22
N VAL A 54 24.29 -13.04 -16.40
CA VAL A 54 24.82 -14.11 -17.27
C VAL A 54 25.86 -14.94 -16.51
N LEU A 55 26.86 -14.30 -15.90
CA LEU A 55 27.91 -15.01 -15.16
C LEU A 55 27.37 -15.73 -13.93
N ALA A 56 26.40 -15.14 -13.22
CA ALA A 56 25.76 -15.78 -12.08
C ALA A 56 24.97 -17.04 -12.47
N LEU A 57 24.24 -17.00 -13.58
CA LEU A 57 23.52 -18.17 -14.12
C LEU A 57 24.50 -19.25 -14.63
N ALA A 58 25.62 -18.84 -15.24
CA ALA A 58 26.66 -19.76 -15.69
C ALA A 58 27.30 -20.54 -14.52
N GLU A 59 27.50 -19.90 -13.36
CA GLU A 59 27.96 -20.57 -12.12
C GLU A 59 26.92 -21.54 -11.52
N LYS A 60 25.74 -21.66 -12.14
CA LYS A 60 24.74 -22.71 -11.87
C LYS A 60 24.64 -23.76 -12.97
N GLY A 61 25.51 -23.70 -13.98
CA GLY A 61 25.52 -24.62 -15.12
C GLY A 61 24.33 -24.44 -16.07
N VAL A 62 23.69 -23.27 -16.07
CA VAL A 62 22.58 -22.94 -16.99
C VAL A 62 23.15 -22.65 -18.37
N PHE A 63 22.60 -23.24 -19.43
CA PHE A 63 22.99 -22.93 -20.81
C PHE A 63 22.56 -21.51 -21.18
N ILE A 64 23.45 -20.70 -21.74
CA ILE A 64 23.20 -19.26 -21.92
C ILE A 64 23.14 -18.86 -23.39
N THR A 65 22.13 -18.07 -23.77
CA THR A 65 22.18 -17.25 -24.98
C THR A 65 22.33 -15.79 -24.59
N ILE A 66 23.48 -15.22 -24.94
CA ILE A 66 23.82 -13.81 -24.75
C ILE A 66 23.35 -13.05 -25.99
N VAL A 67 22.42 -12.12 -25.80
CA VAL A 67 21.91 -11.26 -26.86
C VAL A 67 22.37 -9.84 -26.57
N ASP A 68 23.19 -9.26 -27.46
CA ASP A 68 23.73 -7.92 -27.25
C ASP A 68 24.08 -7.23 -28.56
N TYR A 69 24.13 -5.91 -28.55
CA TYR A 69 24.54 -5.10 -29.69
C TYR A 69 26.06 -5.15 -29.90
N SER A 70 26.83 -5.20 -28.80
CA SER A 70 28.30 -5.23 -28.85
C SER A 70 28.81 -6.63 -29.13
N GLU A 71 29.32 -6.84 -30.35
CA GLU A 71 29.88 -8.13 -30.76
C GLU A 71 31.15 -8.52 -30.01
N GLU A 72 32.05 -7.56 -29.79
CA GLU A 72 33.31 -7.77 -29.07
C GLU A 72 33.05 -8.20 -27.62
N ARG A 73 32.27 -7.41 -26.88
CA ARG A 73 31.93 -7.71 -25.47
C ARG A 73 31.11 -8.99 -25.36
N GLY A 74 30.20 -9.23 -26.31
CA GLY A 74 29.41 -10.46 -26.35
C GLY A 74 30.26 -11.72 -26.44
N LYS A 75 31.28 -11.72 -27.32
CA LYS A 75 32.25 -12.81 -27.45
C LYS A 75 33.14 -12.96 -26.22
N GLU A 76 33.55 -11.85 -25.60
CA GLU A 76 34.30 -11.86 -24.34
C GLU A 76 33.50 -12.56 -23.23
N VAL A 77 32.25 -12.16 -23.02
CA VAL A 77 31.39 -12.77 -21.99
C VAL A 77 31.10 -14.23 -22.31
N ALA A 78 30.86 -14.59 -23.58
CA ALA A 78 30.72 -15.99 -23.98
C ALA A 78 31.95 -16.82 -23.60
N SER A 79 33.17 -16.31 -23.85
CA SER A 79 34.42 -16.99 -23.49
C SER A 79 34.57 -17.18 -21.97
N LEU A 80 34.07 -16.24 -21.16
CA LEU A 80 34.03 -16.38 -19.70
C LEU A 80 33.05 -17.47 -19.27
N VAL A 81 31.86 -17.51 -19.88
CA VAL A 81 30.84 -18.54 -19.60
C VAL A 81 31.35 -19.94 -20.00
N GLU A 82 32.01 -20.08 -21.15
CA GLU A 82 32.62 -21.36 -21.56
C GLU A 82 33.60 -21.89 -20.50
N LYS A 83 34.46 -21.02 -19.98
CA LYS A 83 35.41 -21.38 -18.91
C LYS A 83 34.68 -21.84 -17.65
N ILE A 84 33.62 -21.14 -17.23
CA ILE A 84 32.81 -21.55 -16.07
C ILE A 84 32.15 -22.91 -16.30
N HIS A 85 31.61 -23.13 -17.50
CA HIS A 85 30.85 -24.33 -17.86
C HIS A 85 31.69 -25.61 -17.94
N THR A 86 33.02 -25.51 -18.08
CA THR A 86 33.93 -26.67 -17.99
C THR A 86 33.75 -27.47 -16.68
N LYS A 87 33.28 -26.83 -15.61
CA LYS A 87 33.02 -27.47 -14.30
C LYS A 87 31.75 -28.31 -14.26
N PHE A 88 30.78 -28.04 -15.15
CA PHE A 88 29.44 -28.61 -15.09
C PHE A 88 29.16 -29.60 -16.22
N HIS A 89 29.69 -29.31 -17.41
CA HIS A 89 29.30 -30.00 -18.63
C HIS A 89 30.51 -30.67 -19.29
N SER A 90 30.69 -31.97 -19.06
CA SER A 90 31.69 -32.77 -19.75
C SER A 90 31.04 -33.45 -20.96
N LYS A 91 31.36 -33.00 -22.19
CA LYS A 91 30.89 -33.54 -23.49
C LYS A 91 29.45 -33.16 -23.85
N LEU A 92 29.28 -31.97 -24.42
CA LEU A 92 28.03 -31.56 -25.07
C LEU A 92 28.16 -31.68 -26.59
N GLU A 93 27.10 -32.11 -27.27
CA GLU A 93 26.99 -32.09 -28.74
C GLU A 93 26.61 -30.70 -29.28
N PHE A 94 26.26 -29.78 -28.38
CA PHE A 94 25.84 -28.42 -28.68
C PHE A 94 26.57 -27.42 -27.77
N PRO A 95 26.68 -26.14 -28.16
CA PRO A 95 27.42 -25.15 -27.37
C PRO A 95 26.72 -24.84 -26.04
N SER A 96 27.46 -24.86 -24.94
CA SER A 96 26.92 -24.50 -23.61
C SER A 96 26.56 -23.02 -23.46
N VAL A 97 27.08 -22.17 -24.35
CA VAL A 97 26.75 -20.75 -24.46
C VAL A 97 26.78 -20.31 -25.93
N MET A 98 25.90 -19.41 -26.30
CA MET A 98 25.88 -18.77 -27.61
C MET A 98 25.84 -17.26 -27.46
N PHE A 99 26.54 -16.55 -28.35
CA PHE A 99 26.38 -15.12 -28.52
C PHE A 99 25.60 -14.82 -29.81
N MET A 100 24.66 -13.89 -29.73
CA MET A 100 23.87 -13.38 -30.85
C MET A 100 23.96 -11.85 -30.87
N LYS A 101 24.60 -11.31 -31.92
CA LYS A 101 24.59 -9.88 -32.20
C LYS A 101 23.18 -9.47 -32.57
N CYS A 102 22.63 -8.48 -31.85
CA CYS A 102 21.24 -8.09 -32.00
C CYS A 102 21.07 -6.61 -31.66
N ASP A 103 20.47 -5.85 -32.56
CA ASP A 103 19.87 -4.57 -32.20
C ASP A 103 18.42 -4.82 -31.76
N VAL A 104 18.19 -4.74 -30.44
CA VAL A 104 16.88 -5.01 -29.85
C VAL A 104 15.81 -3.98 -30.28
N SER A 105 16.22 -2.80 -30.78
CA SER A 105 15.30 -1.77 -31.28
C SER A 105 14.78 -2.07 -32.70
N ASN A 106 15.42 -2.98 -33.42
CA ASN A 106 15.00 -3.43 -34.75
C ASN A 106 14.01 -4.61 -34.67
N SER A 107 12.93 -4.43 -33.90
CA SER A 107 11.93 -5.49 -33.72
C SER A 107 10.95 -5.53 -34.89
N LYS A 108 11.15 -6.51 -35.78
CA LYS A 108 10.15 -6.92 -36.78
C LYS A 108 9.53 -8.25 -36.37
N PRO A 109 8.20 -8.39 -36.35
CA PRO A 109 7.57 -9.68 -36.10
C PRO A 109 8.10 -10.71 -37.10
N SER A 110 8.66 -11.82 -36.62
CA SER A 110 9.20 -12.98 -37.37
C SER A 110 10.49 -12.81 -38.17
N THR A 111 10.99 -11.59 -38.42
CA THR A 111 12.21 -11.36 -39.22
C THR A 111 13.26 -10.47 -38.56
N GLY A 112 12.99 -9.98 -37.36
CA GLY A 112 13.93 -9.16 -36.59
C GLY A 112 14.98 -9.99 -35.85
N ASP A 113 16.10 -9.36 -35.51
CA ASP A 113 17.24 -9.98 -34.81
C ASP A 113 16.83 -10.74 -33.54
N LEU A 114 15.90 -10.19 -32.77
CA LEU A 114 15.36 -10.85 -31.57
C LEU A 114 14.68 -12.19 -31.92
N ALA A 115 13.86 -12.25 -32.97
CA ALA A 115 13.17 -13.48 -33.35
C ALA A 115 14.18 -14.57 -33.73
N ALA A 116 15.23 -14.22 -34.49
CA ALA A 116 16.30 -15.13 -34.85
C ALA A 116 17.09 -15.64 -33.62
N ALA A 117 17.30 -14.78 -32.61
CA ALA A 117 17.95 -15.18 -31.36
C ALA A 117 17.11 -16.20 -30.57
N PHE A 118 15.80 -15.97 -30.43
CA PHE A 118 14.89 -16.92 -29.76
C PHE A 118 14.75 -18.23 -30.53
N GLU A 119 14.66 -18.18 -31.87
CA GLU A 119 14.61 -19.36 -32.72
C GLU A 119 15.89 -20.21 -32.57
N LYS A 120 17.06 -19.57 -32.66
CA LYS A 120 18.33 -20.28 -32.47
C LYS A 120 18.46 -20.86 -31.07
N HIS A 121 18.02 -20.13 -30.04
CA HIS A 121 17.98 -20.64 -28.66
C HIS A 121 17.14 -21.91 -28.56
N PHE A 122 15.93 -21.89 -29.11
CA PHE A 122 15.02 -23.02 -29.10
C PHE A 122 15.58 -24.22 -29.87
N LEU A 123 16.16 -24.01 -31.05
CA LEU A 123 16.76 -25.07 -31.85
C LEU A 123 17.96 -25.72 -31.15
N THR A 124 18.76 -24.95 -30.41
CA THR A 124 19.94 -25.48 -29.71
C THR A 124 19.57 -26.17 -28.39
N TYR A 125 18.65 -25.61 -27.60
CA TYR A 125 18.38 -26.09 -26.23
C TYR A 125 17.02 -26.76 -26.04
N GLY A 126 16.16 -26.79 -27.08
CA GLY A 126 14.85 -27.45 -27.08
C GLY A 126 13.76 -26.76 -26.25
N GLY A 127 14.07 -25.63 -25.63
CA GLY A 127 13.14 -24.87 -24.78
C GLY A 127 13.80 -23.65 -24.16
N LEU A 128 13.04 -22.91 -23.36
CA LEU A 128 13.48 -21.71 -22.65
C LEU A 128 12.96 -21.77 -21.21
N ASP A 129 13.84 -21.89 -20.23
CA ASP A 129 13.42 -21.91 -18.82
C ASP A 129 13.47 -20.51 -18.19
N ILE A 130 14.46 -19.68 -18.56
CA ILE A 130 14.68 -18.34 -17.99
C ILE A 130 14.89 -17.30 -19.10
N CYS A 131 14.15 -16.19 -19.06
CA CYS A 131 14.43 -15.04 -19.92
C CYS A 131 14.70 -13.80 -19.07
N ILE A 132 15.75 -13.04 -19.37
CA ILE A 132 16.05 -11.78 -18.69
C ILE A 132 16.21 -10.68 -19.73
N THR A 133 15.34 -9.67 -19.69
CA THR A 133 15.42 -8.53 -20.62
C THR A 133 16.20 -7.39 -19.98
N SER A 134 17.54 -7.42 -20.05
CA SER A 134 18.41 -6.43 -19.41
C SER A 134 18.90 -5.32 -20.33
N ALA A 135 18.66 -5.40 -21.65
CA ALA A 135 19.03 -4.34 -22.58
C ALA A 135 18.36 -3.00 -22.19
N GLY A 136 19.15 -1.94 -22.15
CA GLY A 136 18.66 -0.61 -21.80
C GLY A 136 19.72 0.47 -22.00
N ILE A 137 19.26 1.67 -22.35
CA ILE A 137 20.09 2.85 -22.59
C ILE A 137 19.55 4.06 -21.82
N GLY A 138 20.44 5.01 -21.50
CA GLY A 138 20.05 6.34 -21.02
C GLY A 138 19.69 7.25 -22.18
N ASN A 139 18.86 8.26 -21.95
CA ASN A 139 18.52 9.22 -22.99
C ASN A 139 19.73 10.13 -23.31
N PRO A 140 20.17 10.24 -24.57
CA PRO A 140 21.42 10.94 -24.89
C PRO A 140 21.32 12.47 -24.80
N ILE A 141 20.10 13.04 -24.84
CA ILE A 141 19.87 14.49 -24.85
C ILE A 141 18.82 14.83 -23.78
N PRO A 142 19.05 15.83 -22.91
CA PRO A 142 18.05 16.28 -21.95
C PRO A 142 16.71 16.62 -22.65
N PHE A 143 15.60 16.15 -22.09
CA PHE A 143 14.27 16.22 -22.74
C PHE A 143 13.89 17.63 -23.21
N ASN A 144 14.12 18.64 -22.38
CA ASN A 144 13.82 20.05 -22.70
C ASN A 144 14.76 20.68 -23.74
N LYS A 145 15.84 19.99 -24.13
CA LYS A 145 16.83 20.45 -25.11
C LYS A 145 16.80 19.63 -26.40
N ASP A 146 15.99 18.58 -26.47
CA ASP A 146 15.92 17.72 -27.65
C ASP A 146 15.07 18.37 -28.74
N GLN A 147 15.70 18.75 -29.85
CA GLN A 147 15.06 19.33 -31.04
C GLN A 147 15.02 18.34 -32.21
N THR A 148 15.39 17.08 -31.99
CA THR A 148 15.44 16.05 -33.02
C THR A 148 14.06 15.43 -33.24
N ASP A 149 13.93 14.61 -34.29
CA ASP A 149 12.74 13.80 -34.50
C ASP A 149 12.59 12.65 -33.49
N GLY A 150 13.59 12.42 -32.63
CA GLY A 150 13.61 11.35 -31.63
C GLY A 150 14.23 10.03 -32.09
N THR A 151 14.44 9.83 -33.39
CA THR A 151 14.85 8.53 -33.97
C THR A 151 16.19 8.02 -33.44
N ARG A 152 17.06 8.92 -32.96
CA ARG A 152 18.34 8.63 -32.32
C ARG A 152 18.45 9.15 -30.89
N SER A 153 17.34 9.57 -30.27
CA SER A 153 17.31 10.12 -28.91
C SER A 153 16.15 9.55 -28.09
N TRP A 154 15.11 10.34 -27.79
CA TRP A 154 14.03 9.93 -26.90
C TRP A 154 13.23 8.74 -27.45
N ARG A 155 12.93 8.70 -28.76
CA ARG A 155 12.18 7.61 -29.38
C ARG A 155 13.03 6.34 -29.44
N HIS A 156 14.33 6.47 -29.73
CA HIS A 156 15.25 5.34 -29.65
C HIS A 156 15.31 4.75 -28.23
N THR A 157 15.38 5.61 -27.21
CA THR A 157 15.35 5.20 -25.79
C THR A 157 14.07 4.43 -25.46
N ILE A 158 12.90 4.90 -25.91
CA ILE A 158 11.63 4.17 -25.74
C ILE A 158 11.66 2.83 -26.48
N ASN A 159 12.18 2.79 -27.71
CA ASN A 159 12.25 1.58 -28.52
C ASN A 159 13.12 0.51 -27.83
N VAL A 160 14.30 0.88 -27.32
CA VAL A 160 15.20 -0.04 -26.61
C VAL A 160 14.65 -0.41 -25.23
N ASN A 161 14.23 0.56 -24.43
CA ASN A 161 13.92 0.31 -23.01
C ASN A 161 12.53 -0.26 -22.77
N LEU A 162 11.59 -0.08 -23.70
CA LEU A 162 10.19 -0.50 -23.53
C LEU A 162 9.71 -1.41 -24.66
N ILE A 163 9.78 -0.96 -25.92
CA ILE A 163 9.24 -1.75 -27.05
C ILE A 163 9.97 -3.08 -27.18
N ALA A 164 11.31 -3.07 -27.12
CA ALA A 164 12.11 -4.28 -27.17
C ALA A 164 11.84 -5.24 -26.00
N VAL A 165 11.52 -4.72 -24.81
CA VAL A 165 11.13 -5.53 -23.65
C VAL A 165 9.78 -6.22 -23.91
N ILE A 166 8.81 -5.50 -24.48
CA ILE A 166 7.51 -6.06 -24.88
C ILE A 166 7.71 -7.18 -25.91
N ASP A 167 8.51 -6.93 -26.95
CA ASP A 167 8.76 -7.91 -28.00
C ASP A 167 9.53 -9.13 -27.50
N SER A 168 10.56 -8.93 -26.67
CA SER A 168 11.31 -10.01 -26.03
C SER A 168 10.41 -10.85 -25.12
N THR A 169 9.54 -10.20 -24.32
CA THR A 169 8.58 -10.91 -23.46
C THR A 169 7.61 -11.75 -24.31
N ARG A 170 7.11 -11.19 -25.42
CA ARG A 170 6.21 -11.92 -26.33
C ARG A 170 6.89 -13.14 -26.96
N LEU A 171 8.13 -13.00 -27.40
CA LEU A 171 8.91 -14.10 -27.98
C LEU A 171 9.27 -15.17 -26.93
N ALA A 172 9.62 -14.76 -25.72
CA ALA A 172 9.87 -15.68 -24.61
C ALA A 172 8.63 -16.51 -24.25
N ILE A 173 7.46 -15.87 -24.11
CA ILE A 173 6.18 -16.57 -23.87
C ILE A 173 5.93 -17.60 -24.98
N LYS A 174 6.02 -17.20 -26.26
CA LYS A 174 5.83 -18.12 -27.38
C LYS A 174 6.80 -19.31 -27.36
N THR A 175 8.05 -19.06 -27.00
CA THR A 175 9.09 -20.09 -26.93
C THR A 175 8.82 -21.08 -25.80
N MET A 176 8.41 -20.58 -24.63
CA MET A 176 8.02 -21.41 -23.47
C MET A 176 6.76 -22.24 -23.77
N GLU A 177 5.75 -21.62 -24.38
CA GLU A 177 4.52 -22.30 -24.81
C GLU A 177 4.77 -23.39 -25.85
N ALA A 178 5.63 -23.12 -26.84
CA ALA A 178 6.02 -24.10 -27.87
C ALA A 178 6.71 -25.33 -27.26
N ALA A 179 7.55 -25.13 -26.23
CA ALA A 179 8.18 -26.21 -25.49
C ALA A 179 7.21 -26.94 -24.54
N LYS A 180 6.03 -26.36 -24.26
CA LYS A 180 5.09 -26.80 -23.21
C LYS A 180 5.76 -26.95 -21.83
N ARG A 181 6.69 -26.05 -21.52
CA ARG A 181 7.45 -26.07 -20.27
C ARG A 181 7.17 -24.82 -19.44
N PRO A 182 7.15 -24.94 -18.10
CA PRO A 182 7.09 -23.77 -17.24
C PRO A 182 8.36 -22.92 -17.44
N GLY A 183 8.24 -21.62 -17.22
CA GLY A 183 9.36 -20.71 -17.40
C GLY A 183 9.18 -19.41 -16.63
N VAL A 184 10.26 -18.67 -16.49
CA VAL A 184 10.28 -17.38 -15.80
C VAL A 184 10.92 -16.30 -16.67
N ILE A 185 10.26 -15.14 -16.73
CA ILE A 185 10.72 -13.95 -17.42
C ILE A 185 10.96 -12.86 -16.38
N ILE A 186 12.15 -12.28 -16.38
CA ILE A 186 12.52 -11.12 -15.57
C ILE A 186 12.77 -9.94 -16.49
N ASN A 187 11.88 -8.97 -16.44
CA ASN A 187 12.09 -7.72 -17.14
C ASN A 187 12.85 -6.74 -16.23
N LEU A 188 13.96 -6.16 -16.72
CA LEU A 188 14.70 -5.16 -15.94
C LEU A 188 13.94 -3.83 -15.96
N GLY A 189 13.33 -3.52 -14.83
CA GLY A 189 12.81 -2.21 -14.51
C GLY A 189 13.93 -1.26 -14.09
N SER A 190 13.59 -0.37 -13.16
CA SER A 190 14.50 0.55 -12.50
C SER A 190 13.72 1.19 -11.35
N ALA A 191 14.42 1.66 -10.32
CA ALA A 191 13.82 2.54 -9.33
C ALA A 191 13.14 3.77 -9.96
N SER A 192 13.66 4.28 -11.09
CA SER A 192 13.05 5.35 -11.89
C SER A 192 11.72 4.97 -12.56
N GLY A 193 11.36 3.69 -12.57
CA GLY A 193 10.04 3.20 -12.98
C GLY A 193 9.03 3.14 -11.85
N LEU A 194 9.47 3.32 -10.59
CA LEU A 194 8.62 3.29 -9.39
C LEU A 194 8.36 4.70 -8.86
N TYR A 195 9.34 5.59 -9.01
CA TYR A 195 9.24 7.02 -8.72
C TYR A 195 9.96 7.83 -9.80
N PRO A 196 9.53 9.07 -10.08
CA PRO A 196 10.05 9.83 -11.20
C PRO A 196 11.51 10.25 -10.97
N MET A 197 12.36 10.02 -11.98
CA MET A 197 13.65 10.70 -12.11
C MET A 197 13.45 11.95 -12.98
N TYR A 198 13.41 13.12 -12.34
CA TYR A 198 13.11 14.38 -13.02
C TYR A 198 14.13 14.78 -14.09
N ALA A 199 15.38 14.35 -13.95
CA ALA A 199 16.44 14.64 -14.91
C ALA A 199 16.28 13.88 -16.25
N ASP A 200 15.60 12.72 -16.23
CA ASP A 200 15.35 11.92 -17.43
C ASP A 200 13.91 11.36 -17.42
N PRO A 201 12.92 12.17 -17.83
CA PRO A 201 11.53 11.76 -17.85
C PRO A 201 11.26 10.66 -18.90
N ILE A 202 12.06 10.59 -19.96
CA ILE A 202 11.94 9.55 -21.00
C ILE A 202 12.37 8.20 -20.43
N TYR A 203 13.50 8.14 -19.75
CA TYR A 203 13.94 6.93 -19.07
C TYR A 203 12.91 6.51 -18.00
N SER A 204 12.45 7.44 -17.16
CA SER A 204 11.41 7.18 -16.16
C SER A 204 10.13 6.62 -16.78
N GLY A 205 9.64 7.24 -17.85
CA GLY A 205 8.46 6.78 -18.58
C GLY A 205 8.65 5.37 -19.17
N SER A 206 9.82 5.11 -19.76
CA SER A 206 10.14 3.79 -20.32
C SER A 206 10.15 2.69 -19.24
N LYS A 207 10.78 2.95 -18.09
CA LYS A 207 10.88 1.98 -16.99
C LYS A 207 9.58 1.83 -16.21
N GLY A 208 8.80 2.89 -16.06
CA GLY A 208 7.43 2.82 -15.52
C GLY A 208 6.53 1.96 -16.43
N GLY A 209 6.69 2.11 -17.75
CA GLY A 209 6.08 1.24 -18.74
C GLY A 209 6.44 -0.24 -18.55
N VAL A 210 7.73 -0.55 -18.39
CA VAL A 210 8.20 -1.94 -18.14
C VAL A 210 7.58 -2.52 -16.87
N VAL A 211 7.58 -1.74 -15.78
CA VAL A 211 7.02 -2.16 -14.49
C VAL A 211 5.54 -2.51 -14.65
N MET A 212 4.73 -1.59 -15.17
CA MET A 212 3.28 -1.80 -15.28
C MET A 212 2.90 -2.85 -16.32
N PHE A 213 3.59 -2.87 -17.47
CA PHE A 213 3.43 -3.90 -18.48
C PHE A 213 3.63 -5.30 -17.89
N SER A 214 4.76 -5.55 -17.25
CA SER A 214 5.11 -6.87 -16.72
C SER A 214 4.16 -7.32 -15.62
N ARG A 215 3.77 -6.40 -14.72
CA ARG A 215 2.80 -6.68 -13.65
C ARG A 215 1.42 -7.09 -14.19
N SER A 216 1.00 -6.51 -15.32
CA SER A 216 -0.26 -6.85 -15.98
C SER A 216 -0.32 -8.28 -16.53
N LEU A 217 0.85 -8.92 -16.72
CA LEU A 217 0.97 -10.28 -17.27
C LEU A 217 0.89 -11.39 -16.20
N ARG A 218 0.53 -11.06 -14.94
CA ARG A 218 0.42 -12.03 -13.83
C ARG A 218 -0.38 -13.30 -14.17
N LEU A 219 -1.41 -13.20 -15.01
CA LEU A 219 -2.31 -14.31 -15.33
C LEU A 219 -1.64 -15.44 -16.13
N TYR A 220 -0.51 -15.18 -16.79
CA TYR A 220 0.28 -16.23 -17.46
C TYR A 220 0.80 -17.30 -16.49
N LYS A 221 0.81 -17.02 -15.17
CA LYS A 221 1.10 -18.05 -14.14
C LYS A 221 0.20 -19.28 -14.28
N ARG A 222 -1.05 -19.11 -14.74
CA ARG A 222 -1.99 -20.22 -14.99
C ARG A 222 -1.51 -21.19 -16.09
N GLN A 223 -0.61 -20.73 -16.95
CA GLN A 223 0.01 -21.49 -18.03
C GLN A 223 1.43 -21.95 -17.66
N GLY A 224 1.84 -21.80 -16.40
CA GLY A 224 3.19 -22.15 -15.94
C GLY A 224 4.26 -21.09 -16.23
N ILE A 225 3.91 -19.93 -16.78
CA ILE A 225 4.87 -18.87 -17.12
C ILE A 225 4.74 -17.72 -16.12
N ARG A 226 5.84 -17.40 -15.42
CA ARG A 226 5.89 -16.30 -14.45
C ARG A 226 6.64 -15.12 -15.06
N ILE A 227 6.06 -13.93 -15.00
CA ILE A 227 6.69 -12.70 -15.47
C ILE A 227 6.82 -11.75 -14.29
N ASN A 228 8.03 -11.34 -13.95
CA ASN A 228 8.34 -10.45 -12.84
C ASN A 228 9.27 -9.32 -13.28
N VAL A 229 9.44 -8.33 -12.41
CA VAL A 229 10.28 -7.15 -12.64
C VAL A 229 11.35 -7.07 -11.59
N LEU A 230 12.58 -6.83 -12.02
CA LEU A 230 13.71 -6.50 -11.15
C LEU A 230 14.04 -5.02 -11.32
N SER A 231 13.89 -4.23 -10.27
CA SER A 231 14.02 -2.77 -10.29
C SER A 231 15.12 -2.31 -9.33
N PRO A 232 16.40 -2.39 -9.72
CA PRO A 232 17.48 -1.85 -8.90
C PRO A 232 17.53 -0.31 -8.93
N GLU A 233 18.08 0.28 -7.87
CA GLU A 233 18.68 1.62 -7.88
C GLU A 233 20.01 1.61 -8.67
N PHE A 234 20.89 2.59 -8.44
CA PHE A 234 22.13 2.71 -9.19
C PHE A 234 23.07 1.54 -8.92
N VAL A 235 23.48 0.84 -9.97
CA VAL A 235 24.51 -0.21 -9.93
C VAL A 235 25.74 0.32 -10.65
N GLU A 236 26.92 -0.02 -10.15
CA GLU A 236 28.21 0.37 -10.75
C GLU A 236 28.36 -0.29 -12.14
N THR A 237 27.90 0.44 -13.14
CA THR A 237 27.86 0.05 -14.55
C THR A 237 28.30 1.25 -15.36
N GLU A 238 28.66 1.06 -16.64
CA GLU A 238 29.02 2.19 -17.51
C GLU A 238 27.94 3.27 -17.58
N MET A 239 26.67 2.90 -17.45
CA MET A 239 25.56 3.84 -17.37
C MET A 239 25.52 4.53 -16.00
N GLY A 240 25.68 3.78 -14.91
CA GLY A 240 25.70 4.31 -13.55
C GLY A 240 26.86 5.27 -13.28
N LEU A 241 28.03 5.02 -13.88
CA LEU A 241 29.23 5.86 -13.75
C LEU A 241 29.11 7.22 -14.44
N LYS A 242 28.11 7.41 -15.31
CA LYS A 242 27.82 8.72 -15.95
C LYS A 242 26.95 9.63 -15.09
N ILE A 243 26.44 9.12 -13.97
CA ILE A 243 25.62 9.89 -13.03
C ILE A 243 26.55 10.67 -12.09
N ASP A 244 26.10 11.86 -11.70
CA ASP A 244 26.80 12.71 -10.74
C ASP A 244 27.18 11.92 -9.47
N PRO A 245 28.48 11.84 -9.11
CA PRO A 245 28.94 11.11 -7.93
C PRO A 245 28.31 11.58 -6.61
N ASP A 246 28.06 12.88 -6.45
CA ASP A 246 27.44 13.42 -5.24
C ASP A 246 25.98 12.96 -5.14
N PHE A 247 25.29 12.88 -6.28
CA PHE A 247 23.94 12.32 -6.32
C PHE A 247 23.91 10.82 -5.99
N ILE A 248 24.87 10.05 -6.49
CA ILE A 248 25.02 8.63 -6.12
C ILE A 248 25.27 8.49 -4.61
N HIS A 249 26.15 9.32 -4.04
CA HIS A 249 26.42 9.31 -2.60
C HIS A 249 25.16 9.65 -1.78
N LEU A 250 24.40 10.68 -2.19
CA LEU A 250 23.13 11.06 -1.55
C LEU A 250 22.09 9.92 -1.59
N MET A 251 22.12 9.11 -2.64
CA MET A 251 21.25 7.94 -2.80
C MET A 251 21.71 6.71 -2.01
N GLY A 252 22.84 6.79 -1.31
CA GLY A 252 23.39 5.70 -0.50
C GLY A 252 24.42 4.84 -1.23
N GLY A 253 25.01 5.34 -2.32
CA GLY A 253 26.04 4.66 -3.10
C GLY A 253 25.50 3.68 -4.15
N PHE A 254 26.41 2.98 -4.83
CA PHE A 254 26.03 1.93 -5.76
C PHE A 254 25.51 0.69 -5.02
N VAL A 255 24.40 0.14 -5.51
CA VAL A 255 23.87 -1.16 -5.11
C VAL A 255 24.85 -2.25 -5.55
N PRO A 256 25.29 -3.14 -4.64
CA PRO A 256 26.18 -4.24 -5.00
C PRO A 256 25.55 -5.18 -6.03
N MET A 257 26.30 -5.54 -7.08
CA MET A 257 25.83 -6.48 -8.11
C MET A 257 25.33 -7.81 -7.52
N GLN A 258 25.97 -8.28 -6.43
CA GLN A 258 25.55 -9.49 -5.74
C GLN A 258 24.12 -9.41 -5.17
N MET A 259 23.67 -8.21 -4.75
CA MET A 259 22.29 -8.01 -4.29
C MET A 259 21.30 -8.08 -5.45
N VAL A 260 21.68 -7.54 -6.63
CA VAL A 260 20.89 -7.63 -7.86
C VAL A 260 20.74 -9.08 -8.32
N VAL A 261 21.85 -9.84 -8.32
CA VAL A 261 21.87 -11.28 -8.61
C VAL A 261 20.98 -12.04 -7.63
N LYS A 262 21.08 -11.77 -6.32
CA LYS A 262 20.25 -12.39 -5.30
C LYS A 262 18.76 -12.15 -5.56
N GLY A 263 18.37 -10.92 -5.87
CA GLY A 263 16.98 -10.58 -6.18
C GLY A 263 16.47 -11.22 -7.47
N ALA A 264 17.30 -11.29 -8.51
CA ALA A 264 16.95 -12.03 -9.73
C ALA A 264 16.71 -13.51 -9.43
N PHE A 265 17.58 -14.12 -8.62
CA PHE A 265 17.47 -15.53 -8.25
C PHE A 265 16.25 -15.79 -7.39
N GLU A 266 15.89 -14.88 -6.46
CA GLU A 266 14.62 -14.96 -5.72
C GLU A 266 13.41 -14.99 -6.65
N LEU A 267 13.37 -14.11 -7.67
CA LEU A 267 12.30 -14.10 -8.66
C LEU A 267 12.29 -15.37 -9.55
N ILE A 268 13.45 -15.98 -9.79
CA ILE A 268 13.57 -17.24 -10.53
C ILE A 268 13.09 -18.41 -9.67
N THR A 269 13.46 -18.50 -8.40
CA THR A 269 13.24 -19.70 -7.58
C THR A 269 11.89 -19.69 -6.85
N ASP A 270 11.36 -18.53 -6.50
CA ASP A 270 10.08 -18.41 -5.79
C ASP A 270 8.90 -18.52 -6.78
N GLU A 271 8.29 -19.72 -6.83
CA GLU A 271 7.17 -20.00 -7.72
C GLU A 271 5.88 -19.25 -7.36
N ASP A 272 5.79 -18.66 -6.16
CA ASP A 272 4.66 -17.82 -5.79
C ASP A 272 4.65 -16.49 -6.55
N LYS A 273 5.83 -16.01 -6.98
CA LYS A 273 6.00 -14.72 -7.64
C LYS A 273 5.59 -14.77 -9.11
N ALA A 274 4.48 -14.10 -9.41
CA ALA A 274 4.10 -13.69 -10.77
C ALA A 274 3.50 -12.28 -10.76
N GLY A 275 3.90 -11.45 -11.71
CA GLY A 275 3.52 -10.04 -11.79
C GLY A 275 4.06 -9.19 -10.63
N HIS A 276 5.13 -9.65 -9.96
CA HIS A 276 5.74 -8.91 -8.86
C HIS A 276 6.86 -8.00 -9.37
N CYS A 277 7.09 -6.88 -8.69
CA CYS A 277 8.23 -6.02 -8.92
C CYS A 277 9.10 -6.00 -7.67
N LEU A 278 10.34 -6.47 -7.77
CA LEU A 278 11.31 -6.45 -6.68
C LEU A 278 12.18 -5.20 -6.80
N TRP A 279 12.02 -4.28 -5.86
CA TRP A 279 12.79 -3.04 -5.74
C TRP A 279 14.05 -3.29 -4.89
N ILE A 280 15.22 -2.95 -5.42
CA ILE A 280 16.50 -3.18 -4.74
C ILE A 280 17.20 -1.86 -4.47
N THR A 281 17.46 -1.57 -3.21
CA THR A 281 18.06 -0.32 -2.73
C THR A 281 19.08 -0.57 -1.63
N ASN A 282 20.06 0.31 -1.48
CA ASN A 282 20.98 0.24 -0.33
C ASN A 282 20.28 0.60 0.99
N ARG A 283 19.24 1.42 0.95
CA ARG A 283 18.54 1.92 2.14
C ARG A 283 17.52 0.95 2.73
N ARG A 284 16.86 0.16 1.89
CA ARG A 284 15.76 -0.75 2.28
C ARG A 284 16.03 -2.22 1.95
N GLY A 285 17.14 -2.51 1.27
CA GLY A 285 17.41 -3.85 0.76
C GLY A 285 16.46 -4.21 -0.40
N MET A 286 15.95 -5.43 -0.37
CA MET A 286 15.02 -5.96 -1.38
C MET A 286 13.58 -5.87 -0.86
N GLU A 287 12.74 -5.06 -1.50
CA GLU A 287 11.35 -4.80 -1.12
C GLU A 287 10.42 -5.03 -2.32
N TYR A 288 9.26 -5.64 -2.12
CA TYR A 288 8.28 -5.78 -3.20
C TYR A 288 7.46 -4.50 -3.39
N TRP A 289 7.38 -4.03 -4.64
CA TRP A 289 6.59 -2.87 -5.04
C TRP A 289 5.33 -3.31 -5.82
N PRO A 290 4.19 -2.63 -5.66
CA PRO A 290 3.90 -1.61 -4.65
C PRO A 290 3.95 -2.24 -3.26
N THR A 291 4.40 -1.45 -2.28
CA THR A 291 4.29 -1.83 -0.88
C THR A 291 2.81 -1.92 -0.49
N PRO A 292 2.43 -2.57 0.62
CA PRO A 292 1.02 -2.60 1.04
C PRO A 292 0.38 -1.22 1.16
N ALA A 293 1.16 -0.22 1.60
CA ALA A 293 0.72 1.17 1.68
C ALA A 293 0.52 1.81 0.29
N GLU A 294 1.37 1.49 -0.68
CA GLU A 294 1.26 1.98 -2.05
C GLU A 294 0.11 1.28 -2.80
N GLU A 295 -0.06 -0.04 -2.62
CA GLU A 295 -1.14 -0.81 -3.21
C GLU A 295 -2.51 -0.31 -2.73
N ALA A 296 -2.61 0.06 -1.44
CA ALA A 296 -3.82 0.63 -0.86
C ALA A 296 -4.31 1.92 -1.55
N LYS A 297 -3.43 2.66 -2.24
CA LYS A 297 -3.79 3.86 -3.00
C LYS A 297 -4.54 3.55 -4.29
N TYR A 298 -4.24 2.41 -4.92
CA TYR A 298 -4.79 2.02 -6.23
C TYR A 298 -5.97 1.05 -6.13
N LEU A 299 -6.18 0.44 -4.96
CA LEU A 299 -7.36 -0.37 -4.72
C LEU A 299 -8.59 0.54 -4.78
N ALA A 300 -9.31 0.46 -5.91
CA ALA A 300 -10.67 0.93 -5.98
C ALA A 300 -11.41 0.26 -4.84
N ARG A 301 -11.80 1.05 -3.83
CA ARG A 301 -12.67 0.58 -2.76
C ARG A 301 -14.00 0.22 -3.42
N SER A 302 -14.13 -1.04 -3.83
CA SER A 302 -15.37 -1.59 -4.33
C SER A 302 -16.41 -1.30 -3.27
N SER A 303 -17.36 -0.41 -3.59
CA SER A 303 -18.54 -0.15 -2.78
C SER A 303 -19.34 -1.43 -2.50
N ARG A 304 -19.05 -2.53 -3.21
CA ARG A 304 -19.64 -3.86 -3.02
C ARG A 304 -18.90 -4.77 -2.05
N LEU A 305 -17.66 -4.47 -1.67
CA LEU A 305 -17.01 -5.09 -0.53
C LEU A 305 -17.11 -4.16 0.67
N ARG A 306 -18.36 -3.92 1.11
CA ARG A 306 -18.61 -3.99 2.55
C ARG A 306 -17.99 -5.33 2.98
N ARG A 307 -16.78 -5.31 3.56
CA ARG A 307 -16.47 -6.28 4.61
C ARG A 307 -17.70 -6.21 5.50
N ARG A 308 -18.59 -7.19 5.40
CA ARG A 308 -19.53 -7.45 6.48
C ARG A 308 -18.60 -7.60 7.66
N SER A 309 -18.57 -6.60 8.54
CA SER A 309 -18.01 -6.84 9.85
C SER A 309 -18.78 -8.05 10.36
N ASP A 310 -18.08 -9.08 10.81
CA ASP A 310 -18.69 -10.22 11.50
C ASP A 310 -19.25 -9.80 12.88
N PHE A 311 -19.57 -8.51 13.06
CA PHE A 311 -20.20 -7.99 14.24
C PHE A 311 -21.61 -8.59 14.33
N LYS A 312 -21.71 -9.62 15.16
CA LYS A 312 -22.98 -10.16 15.60
C LYS A 312 -23.44 -9.30 16.77
N ALA A 313 -24.43 -8.44 16.50
CA ALA A 313 -25.05 -7.67 17.56
C ALA A 313 -25.64 -8.62 18.62
N PRO A 314 -25.46 -8.32 19.92
CA PRO A 314 -26.20 -9.03 20.95
C PRO A 314 -27.70 -8.81 20.73
N ALA A 315 -28.51 -9.80 21.12
CA ALA A 315 -29.95 -9.62 21.16
C ALA A 315 -30.28 -8.47 22.13
N ILE A 316 -30.95 -7.43 21.64
CA ILE A 316 -31.36 -6.29 22.45
C ILE A 316 -32.77 -6.54 22.94
N THR A 317 -32.93 -6.71 24.24
CA THR A 317 -34.23 -6.69 24.90
C THR A 317 -34.61 -5.25 25.20
N LEU A 318 -35.77 -4.82 24.71
CA LEU A 318 -36.30 -3.47 24.97
C LEU A 318 -36.89 -3.40 26.39
N PRO A 319 -36.41 -2.51 27.26
CA PRO A 319 -36.97 -2.36 28.60
C PRO A 319 -38.22 -1.48 28.57
N GLU A 320 -39.07 -1.57 29.59
CA GLU A 320 -40.22 -0.66 29.78
C GLU A 320 -39.78 0.78 30.05
N SER A 321 -38.62 0.95 30.71
CA SER A 321 -38.03 2.25 31.02
C SER A 321 -36.50 2.17 31.03
N PHE A 322 -35.84 3.31 30.86
CA PHE A 322 -34.39 3.41 30.81
C PHE A 322 -33.90 4.71 31.42
N GLU A 323 -32.60 4.80 31.71
CA GLU A 323 -31.98 5.98 32.31
C GLU A 323 -31.37 6.92 31.26
N LYS A 324 -31.47 8.23 31.54
CA LYS A 324 -30.81 9.27 30.77
C LYS A 324 -30.41 10.43 31.66
N ILE A 325 -29.42 11.20 31.22
CA ILE A 325 -28.99 12.45 31.84
C ILE A 325 -29.77 13.60 31.20
N VAL A 326 -30.42 14.40 32.03
CA VAL A 326 -31.13 15.60 31.60
C VAL A 326 -30.50 16.84 32.21
N VAL A 327 -30.46 17.91 31.44
CA VAL A 327 -30.16 19.26 31.92
C VAL A 327 -31.42 19.83 32.55
N HIS A 328 -31.35 20.20 33.83
CA HIS A 328 -32.46 20.81 34.58
C HIS A 328 -32.16 22.25 35.02
N THR A 329 -30.93 22.74 34.81
CA THR A 329 -30.52 24.10 35.15
C THR A 329 -29.42 24.56 34.20
N LEU A 330 -29.50 25.80 33.72
CA LEU A 330 -28.48 26.36 32.81
C LEU A 330 -27.28 26.85 33.60
N THR A 331 -26.16 26.14 33.53
CA THR A 331 -24.89 26.53 34.14
C THR A 331 -23.71 25.85 33.45
N HIS A 332 -22.52 26.42 33.56
CA HIS A 332 -21.27 25.81 33.08
C HIS A 332 -20.77 24.66 33.97
N ASP A 333 -21.32 24.52 35.19
CA ASP A 333 -21.04 23.40 36.06
C ASP A 333 -21.92 22.21 35.66
N PHE A 334 -21.38 21.32 34.81
CA PHE A 334 -22.13 20.19 34.25
C PHE A 334 -22.77 19.31 35.32
N ARG A 335 -22.12 19.12 36.47
CA ARG A 335 -22.64 18.32 37.58
C ARG A 335 -23.86 18.98 38.22
N LYS A 336 -23.87 20.31 38.35
CA LYS A 336 -25.05 21.06 38.84
C LYS A 336 -26.13 21.23 37.78
N ALA A 337 -25.75 21.25 36.51
CA ALA A 337 -26.68 21.40 35.39
C ALA A 337 -27.53 20.14 35.19
N THR A 338 -27.03 18.97 35.57
CA THR A 338 -27.57 17.68 35.16
C THR A 338 -27.99 16.76 36.30
N ARG A 339 -28.96 15.88 36.01
CA ARG A 339 -29.34 14.76 36.88
C ARG A 339 -29.72 13.54 36.03
N ILE A 340 -29.60 12.36 36.62
CA ILE A 340 -30.09 11.12 36.01
C ILE A 340 -31.60 11.00 36.27
N VAL A 341 -32.36 10.65 35.24
CA VAL A 341 -33.80 10.36 35.34
C VAL A 341 -34.10 9.03 34.65
N ARG A 342 -35.05 8.28 35.20
CA ARG A 342 -35.63 7.11 34.54
C ARG A 342 -36.88 7.52 33.77
N THR A 343 -37.03 7.06 32.54
CA THR A 343 -38.13 7.46 31.64
C THR A 343 -38.68 6.24 30.88
N PRO A 344 -39.99 6.17 30.60
CA PRO A 344 -40.55 5.07 29.84
C PRO A 344 -40.04 5.04 28.39
N LEU A 345 -39.82 3.84 27.85
CA LEU A 345 -39.50 3.65 26.45
C LEU A 345 -40.75 3.88 25.60
N ARG A 346 -40.67 4.79 24.62
CA ARG A 346 -41.80 5.12 23.73
C ARG A 346 -41.75 4.29 22.46
N LEU A 347 -42.78 3.47 22.26
CA LEU A 347 -43.04 2.68 21.05
C LEU A 347 -44.46 2.98 20.51
N PRO A 348 -44.74 2.78 19.21
CA PRO A 348 -43.80 2.35 18.17
C PRO A 348 -42.78 3.42 17.79
N VAL A 349 -41.71 3.02 17.09
CA VAL A 349 -40.73 3.98 16.55
C VAL A 349 -41.40 4.81 15.45
N LYS A 350 -41.17 6.13 15.45
CA LYS A 350 -41.73 7.03 14.42
C LYS A 350 -41.30 6.58 13.01
N PRO A 351 -42.12 6.78 11.96
CA PRO A 351 -41.87 6.20 10.64
C PRO A 351 -40.47 6.45 10.06
N ASN A 352 -39.92 7.66 10.22
CA ASN A 352 -38.60 8.06 9.71
C ASN A 352 -37.49 8.05 10.78
N HIS A 353 -37.65 7.30 11.87
CA HIS A 353 -36.72 7.27 12.99
C HIS A 353 -36.16 5.87 13.24
N VAL A 354 -35.07 5.82 13.98
CA VAL A 354 -34.50 4.62 14.56
C VAL A 354 -34.37 4.78 16.07
N LEU A 355 -34.57 3.70 16.80
CA LEU A 355 -34.23 3.60 18.22
C LEU A 355 -32.83 2.99 18.34
N VAL A 356 -31.92 3.63 19.04
CA VAL A 356 -30.53 3.20 19.20
C VAL A 356 -30.28 2.86 20.67
N LYS A 357 -29.75 1.67 20.96
CA LYS A 357 -29.14 1.31 22.25
C LYS A 357 -27.72 1.85 22.24
N ILE A 358 -27.46 2.83 23.09
CA ILE A 358 -26.14 3.48 23.19
C ILE A 358 -25.18 2.54 23.93
N ILE A 359 -23.96 2.44 23.41
CA ILE A 359 -22.86 1.64 24.00
C ILE A 359 -21.77 2.58 24.53
N TYR A 360 -21.40 3.59 23.74
CA TYR A 360 -20.41 4.60 24.12
C TYR A 360 -20.94 6.00 23.79
N ALA A 361 -20.65 6.97 24.65
CA ALA A 361 -20.99 8.37 24.45
C ALA A 361 -19.75 9.26 24.57
N GLY A 362 -19.70 10.33 23.77
CA GLY A 362 -18.57 11.25 23.74
C GLY A 362 -18.69 12.34 24.79
N VAL A 363 -17.56 12.76 25.37
CA VAL A 363 -17.50 13.89 26.30
C VAL A 363 -16.72 15.03 25.66
N ASN A 364 -17.40 16.13 25.39
CA ASN A 364 -16.89 17.27 24.65
C ASN A 364 -17.01 18.55 25.48
N ALA A 365 -16.17 19.55 25.16
CA ALA A 365 -16.38 20.90 25.68
C ALA A 365 -17.75 21.47 25.26
N SER A 366 -18.26 21.02 24.11
CA SER A 366 -19.59 21.34 23.61
C SER A 366 -20.72 20.90 24.55
N ASP A 367 -20.54 19.83 25.33
CA ASP A 367 -21.57 19.38 26.30
C ASP A 367 -21.76 20.43 27.41
N VAL A 368 -20.67 21.04 27.88
CA VAL A 368 -20.71 22.13 28.86
C VAL A 368 -21.40 23.36 28.26
N ASN A 369 -21.05 23.75 27.04
CA ASN A 369 -21.67 24.90 26.37
C ASN A 369 -23.16 24.68 26.07
N PHE A 370 -23.55 23.46 25.71
CA PHE A 370 -24.94 23.10 25.48
C PHE A 370 -25.74 23.12 26.79
N SER A 371 -25.21 22.53 27.86
CA SER A 371 -25.86 22.52 29.18
C SER A 371 -25.99 23.90 29.81
N SER A 372 -25.11 24.85 29.50
CA SER A 372 -25.23 26.25 29.92
C SER A 372 -26.13 27.10 29.02
N GLY A 373 -26.67 26.51 27.95
CA GLY A 373 -27.63 27.15 27.07
C GLY A 373 -27.03 27.98 25.92
N ARG A 374 -25.70 28.02 25.76
CA ARG A 374 -25.02 28.86 24.75
C ARG A 374 -25.33 28.52 23.30
N TYR A 375 -25.85 27.32 23.03
CA TYR A 375 -26.22 26.88 21.69
C TYR A 375 -27.67 27.18 21.32
N PHE A 376 -28.47 27.67 22.27
CA PHE A 376 -29.80 28.18 21.97
C PHE A 376 -29.71 29.68 21.66
N GLY A 377 -30.14 30.08 20.46
CA GLY A 377 -30.33 31.49 20.15
C GLY A 377 -31.54 32.07 20.89
N GLY A 378 -31.50 33.35 21.24
CA GLY A 378 -32.60 34.06 21.92
C GLY A 378 -32.22 34.61 23.30
N LYS A 379 -33.21 35.14 24.04
CA LYS A 379 -33.00 35.62 25.42
C LYS A 379 -32.96 34.43 26.39
N THR A 380 -32.25 34.57 27.51
CA THR A 380 -32.09 33.50 28.52
C THR A 380 -33.43 32.94 29.03
N SER A 381 -34.48 33.76 29.11
CA SER A 381 -35.85 33.34 29.46
C SER A 381 -36.42 32.30 28.51
N ASP A 382 -36.11 32.43 27.22
CA ASP A 382 -36.63 31.58 26.15
C ASP A 382 -35.87 30.24 26.08
N VAL A 383 -34.66 30.21 26.65
CA VAL A 383 -33.86 29.00 26.81
C VAL A 383 -34.28 28.24 28.07
N ALA A 384 -34.58 28.97 29.15
CA ALA A 384 -35.04 28.37 30.40
C ALA A 384 -36.37 27.62 30.24
N SER A 385 -37.27 28.08 29.37
CA SER A 385 -38.54 27.41 29.06
C SER A 385 -38.36 26.05 28.36
N ARG A 386 -37.16 25.74 27.86
CA ARG A 386 -36.81 24.44 27.24
C ARG A 386 -36.35 23.39 28.25
N LEU A 387 -36.15 23.78 29.51
CA LEU A 387 -35.78 22.84 30.56
C LEU A 387 -36.99 22.00 30.99
N PRO A 388 -36.80 20.71 31.33
CA PRO A 388 -35.55 19.95 31.16
C PRO A 388 -35.37 19.46 29.72
N PHE A 389 -34.12 19.36 29.26
CA PHE A 389 -33.77 18.76 27.97
C PHE A 389 -32.65 17.71 28.11
N ASP A 390 -32.52 16.84 27.13
CA ASP A 390 -31.60 15.69 27.18
C ASP A 390 -30.14 16.11 26.94
N ALA A 391 -29.21 15.57 27.73
CA ALA A 391 -27.78 15.88 27.66
C ALA A 391 -27.01 14.92 26.74
N GLY A 392 -25.79 15.33 26.32
CA GLY A 392 -24.86 14.51 25.53
C GLY A 392 -24.90 14.83 24.04
N PHE A 393 -23.74 15.06 23.44
CA PHE A 393 -23.61 15.57 22.08
C PHE A 393 -23.56 14.49 20.98
N GLU A 394 -22.98 13.34 21.32
CA GLU A 394 -22.72 12.26 20.36
C GLU A 394 -22.68 10.91 21.06
N ALA A 395 -23.00 9.86 20.31
CA ALA A 395 -22.84 8.50 20.79
C ALA A 395 -22.68 7.51 19.65
N VAL A 396 -22.23 6.32 20.01
CA VAL A 396 -22.18 5.13 19.16
C VAL A 396 -22.95 4.02 19.85
N GLY A 397 -23.78 3.33 19.06
CA GLY A 397 -24.67 2.32 19.56
C GLY A 397 -25.10 1.33 18.49
N ILE A 398 -26.15 0.59 18.81
CA ILE A 398 -26.73 -0.45 17.96
C ILE A 398 -28.21 -0.12 17.76
N ILE A 399 -28.69 -0.21 16.52
CA ILE A 399 -30.10 -0.01 16.20
C ILE A 399 -30.93 -1.12 16.87
N ALA A 400 -31.81 -0.73 17.79
CA ALA A 400 -32.67 -1.60 18.56
C ALA A 400 -34.07 -1.77 17.91
N ALA A 401 -34.56 -0.73 17.24
CA ALA A 401 -35.82 -0.76 16.48
C ALA A 401 -35.80 0.28 15.35
N VAL A 402 -36.61 0.06 14.31
CA VAL A 402 -36.65 0.85 13.08
C VAL A 402 -38.10 1.21 12.77
N GLY A 403 -38.36 2.46 12.37
CA GLY A 403 -39.69 2.89 11.93
C GLY A 403 -40.01 2.43 10.51
N ASP A 404 -41.30 2.32 10.21
CA ASP A 404 -41.81 1.67 8.99
C ASP A 404 -41.38 2.30 7.66
N SER A 405 -40.94 3.57 7.66
CA SER A 405 -40.48 4.29 6.46
C SER A 405 -38.97 4.23 6.26
N VAL A 406 -38.21 3.60 7.15
CA VAL A 406 -36.75 3.47 7.04
C VAL A 406 -36.40 2.18 6.30
N THR A 407 -35.72 2.29 5.16
CA THR A 407 -35.46 1.16 4.25
C THR A 407 -34.00 0.71 4.20
N ASP A 408 -33.08 1.57 4.63
CA ASP A 408 -31.62 1.41 4.49
C ASP A 408 -30.91 1.00 5.80
N LEU A 409 -31.60 1.10 6.93
CA LEU A 409 -31.13 0.72 8.27
C LEU A 409 -31.92 -0.46 8.82
N LYS A 410 -31.30 -1.25 9.70
CA LYS A 410 -31.90 -2.47 10.25
C LYS A 410 -31.47 -2.70 11.69
N VAL A 411 -32.35 -3.37 12.44
CA VAL A 411 -32.07 -3.81 13.82
C VAL A 411 -30.77 -4.63 13.86
N GLY A 412 -29.95 -4.38 14.88
CA GLY A 412 -28.62 -4.98 15.04
C GLY A 412 -27.50 -4.26 14.30
N MET A 413 -27.79 -3.26 13.46
CA MET A 413 -26.74 -2.48 12.79
C MET A 413 -26.08 -1.51 13.77
N PRO A 414 -24.73 -1.48 13.85
CA PRO A 414 -24.03 -0.42 14.58
C PRO A 414 -24.16 0.93 13.88
N CYS A 415 -24.38 1.99 14.65
CA CYS A 415 -24.38 3.35 14.15
C CYS A 415 -23.79 4.35 15.14
N GLY A 416 -23.12 5.37 14.62
CA GLY A 416 -22.81 6.61 15.34
C GLY A 416 -23.84 7.69 15.03
N PHE A 417 -23.95 8.70 15.88
CA PHE A 417 -24.72 9.91 15.60
C PHE A 417 -24.16 11.12 16.35
N MET A 418 -24.44 12.31 15.82
CA MET A 418 -24.06 13.59 16.41
C MET A 418 -25.31 14.45 16.62
N THR A 419 -26.08 14.12 17.64
CA THR A 419 -27.29 14.85 18.03
C THR A 419 -27.43 14.83 19.55
N PHE A 420 -28.14 15.83 20.10
CA PHE A 420 -28.30 15.98 21.54
C PHE A 420 -29.13 14.84 22.14
N GLY A 421 -28.77 14.42 23.35
CA GLY A 421 -29.39 13.31 24.08
C GLY A 421 -28.54 12.04 24.14
N GLY A 422 -27.27 12.10 23.71
CA GLY A 422 -26.36 10.95 23.70
C GLY A 422 -26.02 10.37 25.08
N TYR A 423 -26.31 11.07 26.17
CA TYR A 423 -26.16 10.54 27.53
C TYR A 423 -27.44 9.84 27.98
N ALA A 424 -27.79 8.78 27.27
CA ALA A 424 -28.94 7.95 27.54
C ALA A 424 -28.60 6.48 27.30
N GLU A 425 -29.37 5.57 27.88
CA GLU A 425 -29.28 4.16 27.51
C GLU A 425 -29.90 3.87 26.14
N PHE A 426 -30.97 4.59 25.80
CA PHE A 426 -31.66 4.49 24.51
C PHE A 426 -32.02 5.88 24.00
N ILE A 427 -31.98 6.07 22.68
CA ILE A 427 -32.38 7.32 22.04
C ILE A 427 -33.12 7.05 20.73
N MET A 428 -34.18 7.82 20.48
CA MET A 428 -34.88 7.81 19.19
C MET A 428 -34.41 9.01 18.36
N ILE A 429 -33.81 8.76 17.21
CA ILE A 429 -33.28 9.80 16.32
C ILE A 429 -33.85 9.66 14.90
N PRO A 430 -33.95 10.75 14.13
CA PRO A 430 -34.23 10.66 12.70
C PRO A 430 -33.22 9.72 12.02
N ALA A 431 -33.69 8.82 11.15
CA ALA A 431 -32.84 7.82 10.50
C ALA A 431 -31.66 8.46 9.74
N LYS A 432 -31.88 9.63 9.12
CA LYS A 432 -30.84 10.42 8.43
C LYS A 432 -29.68 10.89 9.32
N HIS A 433 -29.83 10.87 10.65
CA HIS A 433 -28.76 11.22 11.59
C HIS A 433 -27.97 9.99 12.06
N ALA A 434 -28.44 8.78 11.77
CA ALA A 434 -27.75 7.55 12.10
C ALA A 434 -26.71 7.25 11.01
N LEU A 435 -25.44 7.28 11.39
CA LEU A 435 -24.31 6.97 10.51
C LEU A 435 -23.92 5.50 10.70
N PRO A 436 -24.14 4.61 9.71
CA PRO A 436 -23.75 3.21 9.84
C PRO A 436 -22.24 3.06 10.05
N VAL A 437 -21.84 2.24 11.03
CA VAL A 437 -20.43 1.95 11.32
C VAL A 437 -20.20 0.44 11.37
N ALA A 438 -18.94 0.02 11.23
CA ALA A 438 -18.61 -1.40 11.18
C ALA A 438 -18.82 -2.09 12.53
N ARG A 439 -18.49 -1.41 13.63
CA ARG A 439 -18.58 -1.90 15.01
C ARG A 439 -18.78 -0.71 15.94
N PRO A 440 -19.49 -0.88 17.06
CA PRO A 440 -19.78 0.21 17.98
C PRO A 440 -18.63 0.40 18.98
N ASP A 441 -17.41 0.71 18.52
CA ASP A 441 -16.24 0.88 19.40
C ASP A 441 -16.10 2.31 19.93
N PRO A 442 -15.38 2.53 21.05
CA PRO A 442 -15.18 3.88 21.59
C PRO A 442 -14.38 4.80 20.65
N GLU A 443 -13.48 4.27 19.82
CA GLU A 443 -12.70 5.07 18.87
C GLU A 443 -13.58 5.70 17.79
N VAL A 444 -14.72 5.07 17.45
CA VAL A 444 -15.70 5.62 16.52
C VAL A 444 -16.29 6.91 17.08
N VAL A 445 -16.60 6.95 18.38
CA VAL A 445 -17.13 8.14 19.05
C VAL A 445 -16.16 9.31 18.90
N ALA A 446 -14.87 9.08 19.13
CA ALA A 446 -13.85 10.14 19.02
C ALA A 446 -13.74 10.73 17.59
N MET A 447 -14.04 9.94 16.56
CA MET A 447 -14.01 10.41 15.16
C MET A 447 -15.22 11.27 14.78
N LEU A 448 -16.36 11.11 15.47
CA LEU A 448 -17.60 11.81 15.15
C LEU A 448 -17.44 13.33 15.29
N THR A 449 -17.44 13.88 16.50
CA THR A 449 -17.36 15.34 16.67
C THR A 449 -15.93 15.84 16.48
N SER A 450 -14.95 15.26 17.18
CA SER A 450 -13.57 15.76 17.17
C SER A 450 -12.88 15.54 15.82
N GLY A 451 -12.98 14.33 15.26
CA GLY A 451 -12.39 14.00 13.95
C GLY A 451 -13.02 14.79 12.81
N LEU A 452 -14.36 14.82 12.72
CA LEU A 452 -15.05 15.58 11.67
C LEU A 452 -14.75 17.08 11.77
N THR A 453 -14.69 17.65 12.98
CA THR A 453 -14.34 19.06 13.16
C THR A 453 -12.93 19.35 12.63
N ALA A 454 -11.96 18.48 12.92
CA ALA A 454 -10.59 18.63 12.42
C ALA A 454 -10.53 18.55 10.87
N SER A 455 -11.22 17.57 10.28
CA SER A 455 -11.28 17.41 8.82
C SER A 455 -11.95 18.60 8.15
N ILE A 456 -13.10 19.07 8.64
CA ILE A 456 -13.76 20.27 8.09
C ILE A 456 -12.86 21.49 8.23
N ALA A 457 -12.21 21.69 9.38
CA ALA A 457 -11.35 22.83 9.62
C ALA A 457 -10.16 22.86 8.65
N LEU A 458 -9.49 21.73 8.41
CA LEU A 458 -8.32 21.68 7.54
C LEU A 458 -8.71 21.58 6.07
N GLU A 459 -9.58 20.65 5.68
CA GLU A 459 -9.85 20.34 4.28
C GLU A 459 -10.87 21.29 3.66
N LYS A 460 -11.87 21.77 4.42
CA LYS A 460 -12.94 22.61 3.87
C LYS A 460 -12.71 24.09 4.13
N ALA A 461 -12.50 24.48 5.38
CA ALA A 461 -12.29 25.87 5.74
C ALA A 461 -10.86 26.33 5.40
N GLY A 462 -9.86 25.53 5.77
CA GLY A 462 -8.44 25.82 5.55
C GLY A 462 -7.94 25.46 4.14
N GLN A 463 -8.72 24.69 3.37
CA GLN A 463 -8.36 24.21 2.02
C GLN A 463 -6.93 23.66 1.96
N MET A 464 -6.57 22.85 2.97
CA MET A 464 -5.21 22.39 3.20
C MET A 464 -4.63 21.64 2.00
N GLU A 465 -3.51 22.15 1.49
CA GLU A 465 -2.65 21.52 0.48
C GLU A 465 -1.46 20.80 1.14
N SER A 466 -0.64 20.11 0.34
CA SER A 466 0.61 19.48 0.78
C SER A 466 1.80 20.45 0.77
N GLY A 467 2.84 20.15 1.56
CA GLY A 467 4.10 20.92 1.58
C GLY A 467 4.00 22.31 2.23
N LYS A 468 2.92 22.61 2.95
CA LYS A 468 2.73 23.82 3.73
C LYS A 468 3.16 23.61 5.19
N VAL A 469 3.22 24.72 5.94
CA VAL A 469 3.36 24.70 7.40
C VAL A 469 1.98 24.88 8.03
N VAL A 470 1.61 23.97 8.94
CA VAL A 470 0.33 24.00 9.66
C VAL A 470 0.60 24.17 11.16
N LEU A 471 0.13 25.28 11.72
CA LEU A 471 0.14 25.52 13.16
C LEU A 471 -1.14 24.98 13.79
N VAL A 472 -1.02 23.98 14.66
CA VAL A 472 -2.13 23.44 15.45
C VAL A 472 -2.00 23.91 16.90
N THR A 473 -2.96 24.70 17.37
CA THR A 473 -2.99 25.13 18.78
C THR A 473 -3.79 24.15 19.64
N ALA A 474 -3.43 24.05 20.93
CA ALA A 474 -4.00 23.06 21.85
C ALA A 474 -3.99 21.63 21.26
N ALA A 475 -2.91 21.30 20.54
CA ALA A 475 -2.84 20.18 19.61
C ALA A 475 -2.97 18.81 20.28
N ALA A 476 -2.69 18.69 21.58
CA ALA A 476 -2.88 17.43 22.31
C ALA A 476 -4.32 17.27 22.86
N GLY A 477 -5.25 18.17 22.50
CA GLY A 477 -6.67 18.07 22.85
C GLY A 477 -7.45 17.15 21.91
N GLY A 478 -8.74 16.92 22.23
CA GLY A 478 -9.62 15.99 21.50
C GLY A 478 -9.62 16.19 19.98
N THR A 479 -9.84 17.42 19.52
CA THR A 479 -9.79 17.79 18.09
C THR A 479 -8.36 17.98 17.58
N GLY A 480 -7.50 18.60 18.39
CA GLY A 480 -6.14 18.98 17.97
C GLY A 480 -5.30 17.79 17.51
N GLN A 481 -5.43 16.64 18.18
CA GLN A 481 -4.63 15.46 17.86
C GLN A 481 -5.03 14.85 16.52
N PHE A 482 -6.31 14.99 16.12
CA PHE A 482 -6.76 14.62 14.77
C PHE A 482 -6.24 15.61 13.74
N ALA A 483 -6.27 16.91 14.03
CA ALA A 483 -5.75 17.93 13.11
C ALA A 483 -4.26 17.73 12.81
N VAL A 484 -3.44 17.39 13.82
CA VAL A 484 -2.03 17.01 13.65
C VAL A 484 -1.89 15.83 12.70
N GLN A 485 -2.60 14.74 12.96
CA GLN A 485 -2.49 13.51 12.16
C GLN A 485 -2.92 13.75 10.71
N LEU A 486 -4.03 14.46 10.49
CA LEU A 486 -4.52 14.80 9.15
C LEU A 486 -3.53 15.69 8.40
N ALA A 487 -2.95 16.70 9.07
CA ALA A 487 -1.95 17.57 8.45
C ALA A 487 -0.64 16.81 8.10
N LYS A 488 -0.17 15.92 8.98
CA LYS A 488 0.99 15.07 8.68
C LYS A 488 0.72 14.10 7.53
N LEU A 489 -0.45 13.47 7.50
CA LEU A 489 -0.86 12.58 6.41
C LEU A 489 -0.94 13.31 5.06
N ALA A 490 -1.31 14.59 5.08
CA ALA A 490 -1.31 15.45 3.89
C ALA A 490 0.10 15.90 3.46
N GLY A 491 1.17 15.49 4.15
CA GLY A 491 2.55 15.84 3.80
C GLY A 491 2.96 17.25 4.21
N ASN A 492 2.35 17.81 5.25
CA ASN A 492 2.70 19.12 5.77
C ASN A 492 3.71 19.04 6.92
N THR A 493 4.44 20.15 7.11
CA THR A 493 5.20 20.42 8.32
C THR A 493 4.23 20.93 9.38
N VAL A 494 4.16 20.25 10.53
CA VAL A 494 3.25 20.58 11.61
C VAL A 494 4.03 21.20 12.77
N VAL A 495 3.59 22.38 13.16
CA VAL A 495 3.98 23.02 14.41
C VAL A 495 2.81 22.92 15.37
N ALA A 496 3.03 22.42 16.57
CA ALA A 496 1.94 22.12 17.50
C ALA A 496 2.18 22.77 18.86
N THR A 497 1.17 23.42 19.42
CA THR A 497 1.27 24.01 20.77
C THR A 497 0.47 23.19 21.78
N CYS A 498 1.03 22.99 22.97
CA CYS A 498 0.38 22.28 24.06
C CYS A 498 0.91 22.76 25.42
N GLY A 499 0.29 22.30 26.50
CA GLY A 499 0.74 22.61 27.86
C GLY A 499 1.09 21.35 28.64
N GLY A 500 2.36 21.20 28.97
CA GLY A 500 2.93 20.13 29.80
C GLY A 500 3.63 19.02 29.01
N ALA A 501 4.70 18.50 29.61
CA ALA A 501 5.60 17.51 29.00
C ALA A 501 4.91 16.23 28.49
N ALA A 502 3.88 15.73 29.17
CA ALA A 502 3.15 14.54 28.74
C ALA A 502 2.42 14.74 27.40
N LYS A 503 1.80 15.91 27.23
CA LYS A 503 1.13 16.30 25.97
C LYS A 503 2.16 16.55 24.87
N ALA A 504 3.29 17.15 25.23
CA ALA A 504 4.37 17.37 24.28
C ALA A 504 4.94 16.04 23.76
N LYS A 505 5.11 15.05 24.64
CA LYS A 505 5.54 13.70 24.27
C LYS A 505 4.55 13.03 23.30
N LEU A 506 3.26 13.06 23.59
CA LEU A 506 2.22 12.55 22.69
C LEU A 506 2.33 13.17 21.29
N LEU A 507 2.50 14.50 21.20
CA LEU A 507 2.61 15.18 19.92
C LEU A 507 3.86 14.78 19.13
N LYS A 508 4.99 14.53 19.80
CA LYS A 508 6.18 13.98 19.16
C LYS A 508 5.93 12.59 18.60
N GLU A 509 5.23 11.73 19.34
CA GLU A 509 4.85 10.38 18.90
C GLU A 509 3.90 10.42 17.69
N LEU A 510 3.06 11.46 17.58
CA LEU A 510 2.20 11.72 16.43
C LEU A 510 2.94 12.33 15.22
N GLY A 511 4.26 12.51 15.30
CA GLY A 511 5.09 12.98 14.18
C GLY A 511 5.09 14.49 13.97
N VAL A 512 4.75 15.29 15.00
CA VAL A 512 4.87 16.75 14.93
C VAL A 512 6.34 17.16 14.79
N ASP A 513 6.62 18.07 13.85
CA ASP A 513 7.98 18.54 13.54
C ASP A 513 8.52 19.51 14.61
N ARG A 514 7.66 20.43 15.10
CA ARG A 514 7.99 21.31 16.23
C ARG A 514 6.86 21.34 17.25
N VAL A 515 7.12 20.79 18.43
CA VAL A 515 6.19 20.83 19.57
C VAL A 515 6.57 21.97 20.49
N ILE A 516 5.67 22.91 20.73
CA ILE A 516 5.81 24.04 21.64
C ILE A 516 5.04 23.74 22.93
N ASP A 517 5.75 23.54 24.04
CA ASP A 517 5.15 23.46 25.36
C ASP A 517 5.13 24.86 26.00
N TYR A 518 3.98 25.53 25.91
CA TYR A 518 3.85 26.91 26.41
C TYR A 518 3.94 27.04 27.93
N ARG A 519 4.11 25.93 28.68
CA ARG A 519 4.45 25.96 30.11
C ARG A 519 5.95 26.01 30.38
N SER A 520 6.77 25.60 29.41
CA SER A 520 8.24 25.58 29.54
C SER A 520 8.93 26.61 28.64
N GLU A 521 8.28 27.10 27.59
CA GLU A 521 8.81 28.13 26.70
C GLU A 521 7.76 29.20 26.40
N ASP A 522 8.18 30.47 26.29
CA ASP A 522 7.27 31.57 25.92
C ASP A 522 7.01 31.53 24.42
N ILE A 523 5.75 31.29 24.04
CA ILE A 523 5.32 31.24 22.64
C ILE A 523 5.65 32.51 21.86
N LYS A 524 5.73 33.68 22.52
CA LYS A 524 6.09 34.96 21.87
C LYS A 524 7.57 35.03 21.48
N SER A 525 8.41 34.23 22.11
CA SER A 525 9.85 34.15 21.86
C SER A 525 10.23 33.06 20.86
N VAL A 526 9.26 32.23 20.43
CA VAL A 526 9.50 31.12 19.50
C VAL A 526 9.35 31.61 18.07
N TYR A 527 10.47 31.74 17.37
CA TYR A 527 10.49 31.98 15.93
C TYR A 527 10.24 30.66 15.20
N PHE A 528 9.27 30.65 14.29
CA PHE A 528 9.01 29.49 13.43
C PHE A 528 10.18 29.35 12.45
N ILE A 529 11.00 28.31 12.63
CA ILE A 529 12.05 27.96 11.68
C ILE A 529 11.33 27.42 10.43
N THR A 530 11.16 28.27 9.41
CA THR A 530 10.94 27.81 8.04
C THR A 530 12.21 27.09 7.57
N PRO A 531 12.08 25.96 6.84
CA PRO A 531 13.24 25.27 6.26
C PRO A 531 14.01 26.16 5.28
#